data_AF-A0A397S7Z6-F1
#
_entry.id   AF-A0A397S7Z6-F1
#
_cell.length_a   1.000
_cell.length_b   1.000
_cell.length_c   1.000
_cell.angle_alpha   90.00
_cell.angle_beta   90.00
_cell.angle_gamma   90.00
#
_symmetry.space_group_name_H-M   'P 1'
#
loop_
_entity.id
_entity.type
_entity.pdbx_description
1 polymer ?
#
loop_
_entity_poly.entity_id
_entity_poly.type
_entity_poly.pdbx_seq_one_letter_code
_entity_poly.pdbx_strand_id
1 'polypeptide(L)'
;MPEFKYYKEESLNRAYLYANLEEITIEEDALEYLKTKKAKRKENYENINLKSVYLMRSDYNDLMFSYRKYFFNKFLERIGGKLDEKEAKNNFELLRKYKSADGTNLILEIKRVEEKIIIDENIQDIDEENQNIKADIQNKVKMSDEEVERKLIDFLKKNCGEFQKARSYEKIKVAIYQFLDRYLGMKDVDKLFIQKVVLINQGFFQNIIQDSIKEYAKFRSKEEKQYKEIPNWNVPDKDYYPKNADEKNYKNCIMEPVYVLQK
;
A
#
# COMPACT_ATOMS: atom_id res chain seq x y z
N MET A 1 -15.89 -17.05 9.08
CA MET A 1 -15.39 -18.32 9.64
C MET A 1 -14.81 -18.05 11.01
N PRO A 2 -15.13 -18.85 12.05
CA PRO A 2 -14.64 -18.63 13.42
C PRO A 2 -13.13 -18.86 13.58
N GLU A 3 -12.52 -19.66 12.71
CA GLU A 3 -11.08 -19.96 12.73
C GLU A 3 -10.47 -19.45 11.41
N PHE A 4 -9.49 -18.54 11.47
CA PHE A 4 -8.78 -17.99 10.32
C PHE A 4 -7.81 -19.04 9.70
N LYS A 5 -8.32 -20.21 9.29
CA LYS A 5 -7.53 -21.29 8.68
C LYS A 5 -8.29 -21.97 7.54
N TYR A 6 -7.55 -22.51 6.58
CA TYR A 6 -8.08 -23.27 5.45
C TYR A 6 -8.05 -24.78 5.76
N TYR A 7 -9.19 -25.46 5.67
CA TYR A 7 -9.32 -26.89 5.94
C TYR A 7 -8.98 -27.73 4.69
N LYS A 8 -8.53 -28.96 4.90
CA LYS A 8 -8.33 -29.93 3.81
C LYS A 8 -9.65 -30.34 3.16
N GLU A 9 -10.70 -30.44 3.96
CA GLU A 9 -12.04 -30.76 3.49
C GLU A 9 -12.73 -29.50 2.98
N GLU A 10 -13.13 -29.49 1.71
CA GLU A 10 -13.68 -28.29 1.05
C GLU A 10 -15.04 -27.86 1.64
N SER A 11 -15.83 -28.82 2.16
CA SER A 11 -17.11 -28.57 2.83
C SER A 11 -16.99 -27.62 4.02
N LEU A 12 -15.87 -27.70 4.76
CA LEU A 12 -15.56 -26.90 5.95
C LEU A 12 -15.06 -25.49 5.61
N ASN A 13 -14.64 -25.26 4.36
CA ASN A 13 -14.25 -23.94 3.86
C ASN A 13 -15.45 -23.13 3.33
N ARG A 14 -16.69 -23.64 3.49
CA ARG A 14 -17.91 -23.02 2.97
C ARG A 14 -18.82 -22.59 4.12
N ALA A 15 -19.36 -21.37 4.01
CA ALA A 15 -20.42 -20.90 4.89
C ALA A 15 -21.77 -21.13 4.20
N TYR A 16 -22.71 -21.74 4.93
CA TYR A 16 -24.08 -21.93 4.47
C TYR A 16 -24.96 -20.91 5.17
N LEU A 17 -25.75 -20.17 4.38
CA LEU A 17 -26.75 -19.25 4.88
C LEU A 17 -28.10 -19.97 4.84
N TYR A 18 -28.70 -20.17 6.01
CA TYR A 18 -30.06 -20.68 6.15
C TYR A 18 -30.92 -19.50 6.62
N ALA A 19 -31.98 -19.17 5.88
CA ALA A 19 -32.96 -18.20 6.32
C ALA A 19 -34.35 -18.86 6.29
N ASN A 20 -35.13 -18.61 7.34
CA ASN A 20 -36.51 -19.05 7.46
C ASN A 20 -37.45 -17.91 7.04
N LEU A 21 -37.24 -17.40 5.83
CA LEU A 21 -38.04 -16.35 5.21
C LEU A 21 -38.59 -16.90 3.90
N GLU A 22 -39.84 -16.58 3.57
CA GLU A 22 -40.47 -17.00 2.32
C GLU A 22 -39.74 -16.42 1.10
N GLU A 23 -39.17 -15.22 1.23
CA GLU A 23 -38.37 -14.58 0.20
C GLU A 23 -37.18 -13.84 0.82
N ILE A 24 -35.99 -14.06 0.27
CA ILE A 24 -34.76 -13.34 0.65
C ILE A 24 -34.45 -12.36 -0.48
N THR A 25 -34.65 -11.08 -0.24
CA THR A 25 -34.17 -10.04 -1.15
C THR A 25 -32.68 -9.84 -0.91
N ILE A 26 -31.87 -10.09 -1.94
CA ILE A 26 -30.41 -9.88 -1.93
C ILE A 26 -30.16 -8.65 -2.78
N GLU A 27 -29.41 -7.67 -2.25
CA GLU A 27 -28.98 -6.49 -3.01
C GLU A 27 -28.14 -6.91 -4.22
N GLU A 28 -28.24 -6.19 -5.34
CA GLU A 28 -27.63 -6.60 -6.62
C GLU A 28 -26.10 -6.73 -6.55
N ASP A 29 -25.45 -5.88 -5.75
CA ASP A 29 -24.01 -5.90 -5.47
C ASP A 29 -23.58 -7.13 -4.65
N ALA A 30 -24.47 -7.66 -3.81
CA ALA A 30 -24.24 -8.87 -3.02
C ALA A 30 -24.35 -10.17 -3.86
N LEU A 31 -24.96 -10.13 -5.05
CA LEU A 31 -25.18 -11.31 -5.91
C LEU A 31 -23.88 -11.90 -6.47
N GLU A 32 -22.83 -11.10 -6.63
CA GLU A 32 -21.52 -11.57 -7.10
C GLU A 32 -20.81 -12.42 -6.05
N TYR A 33 -21.09 -12.17 -4.77
CA TYR A 33 -20.45 -12.85 -3.64
C TYR A 33 -21.20 -14.12 -3.23
N LEU A 34 -22.51 -14.23 -3.53
CA LEU A 34 -23.34 -15.38 -3.18
C LEU A 34 -23.40 -16.39 -4.32
N LYS A 35 -22.75 -17.54 -4.11
CA LYS A 35 -22.75 -18.65 -5.07
C LYS A 35 -23.99 -19.53 -4.92
N THR A 36 -25.03 -19.25 -5.69
CA THR A 36 -26.31 -19.97 -5.64
C THR A 36 -26.45 -21.07 -6.69
N LYS A 37 -25.74 -20.96 -7.82
CA LYS A 37 -25.78 -21.93 -8.91
C LYS A 37 -24.78 -23.05 -8.65
N LYS A 38 -25.15 -24.29 -8.95
CA LYS A 38 -24.34 -25.48 -8.66
C LYS A 38 -24.14 -26.31 -9.91
N ALA A 39 -22.89 -26.63 -10.22
CA ALA A 39 -22.53 -27.62 -11.23
C ALA A 39 -21.99 -28.89 -10.55
N LYS A 40 -22.27 -30.04 -11.14
CA LYS A 40 -21.72 -31.33 -10.72
C LYS A 40 -20.89 -31.91 -11.85
N ARG A 41 -19.83 -32.62 -11.50
CA ARG A 41 -19.06 -33.41 -12.45
C ARG A 41 -19.92 -34.58 -12.97
N LYS A 42 -19.86 -34.86 -14.26
CA LYS A 42 -20.53 -36.02 -14.88
C LYS A 42 -20.07 -37.33 -14.25
N GLU A 43 -20.99 -38.30 -14.16
CA GLU A 43 -20.70 -39.62 -13.60
C GLU A 43 -19.75 -40.44 -14.49
N ASN A 44 -19.76 -40.22 -15.80
CA ASN A 44 -18.87 -40.89 -16.75
C ASN A 44 -17.44 -40.31 -16.78
N TYR A 45 -17.05 -39.53 -15.77
CA TYR A 45 -15.72 -38.99 -15.65
C TYR A 45 -14.73 -40.02 -15.10
N GLU A 46 -13.67 -40.27 -15.83
CA GLU A 46 -12.51 -40.98 -15.32
C GLU A 46 -11.58 -40.02 -14.59
N ASN A 47 -11.09 -40.39 -13.41
CA ASN A 47 -10.22 -39.53 -12.61
C ASN A 47 -8.88 -39.28 -13.30
N ILE A 48 -8.63 -38.03 -13.69
CA ILE A 48 -7.37 -37.61 -14.30
C ILE A 48 -6.69 -36.62 -13.35
N ASN A 49 -5.63 -37.08 -12.68
CA ASN A 49 -4.79 -36.21 -11.86
C ASN A 49 -3.80 -35.47 -12.75
N LEU A 50 -3.85 -34.14 -12.70
CA LEU A 50 -2.96 -33.25 -13.43
C LEU A 50 -1.96 -32.61 -12.47
N LYS A 51 -0.68 -32.65 -12.84
CA LYS A 51 0.33 -31.84 -12.18
C LYS A 51 0.07 -30.38 -12.54
N SER A 52 -0.40 -29.60 -11.57
CA SER A 52 -0.61 -28.16 -11.73
C SER A 52 0.49 -27.40 -11.00
N VAL A 53 1.08 -26.41 -11.67
CA VAL A 53 2.08 -25.51 -11.08
C VAL A 53 1.53 -24.10 -11.12
N TYR A 54 1.35 -23.52 -9.95
CA TYR A 54 0.91 -22.13 -9.82
C TYR A 54 2.09 -21.28 -9.38
N LEU A 55 2.31 -20.17 -10.07
CA LEU A 55 3.14 -19.10 -9.52
C LEU A 55 2.44 -18.61 -8.25
N MET A 56 3.10 -18.74 -7.09
CA MET A 56 2.66 -17.97 -5.94
C MET A 56 2.80 -16.48 -6.30
N ARG A 57 1.95 -15.63 -5.71
CA ARG A 57 2.09 -14.18 -5.91
C ARG A 57 3.53 -13.81 -5.57
N SER A 58 4.30 -13.44 -6.60
CA SER A 58 5.62 -12.87 -6.41
C SER A 58 5.43 -11.58 -5.65
N ASP A 59 6.17 -11.42 -4.58
CA ASP A 59 6.15 -10.20 -3.80
C ASP A 59 6.43 -9.02 -4.74
N TYR A 60 5.55 -8.02 -4.80
CA TYR A 60 5.58 -6.93 -5.82
C TYR A 60 6.78 -5.97 -5.66
N ASN A 61 7.80 -6.39 -4.91
CA ASN A 61 8.90 -5.57 -4.42
C ASN A 61 8.40 -4.29 -3.74
N ASP A 62 7.34 -4.42 -2.95
CA ASP A 62 6.71 -3.33 -2.19
C ASP A 62 7.31 -3.24 -0.79
N LEU A 63 7.55 -2.05 -0.26
CA LEU A 63 7.87 -1.93 1.18
C LEU A 63 6.79 -2.64 2.01
N MET A 64 7.22 -3.51 2.93
CA MET A 64 6.32 -4.24 3.83
C MET A 64 6.06 -3.46 5.11
N PHE A 65 5.12 -3.94 5.93
CA PHE A 65 4.90 -3.41 7.28
C PHE A 65 6.18 -3.36 8.12
N SER A 66 7.06 -4.36 7.95
CA SER A 66 8.33 -4.49 8.66
C SER A 66 9.32 -3.35 8.38
N TYR A 67 9.14 -2.55 7.33
CA TYR A 67 9.97 -1.38 7.04
C TYR A 67 10.00 -0.36 8.19
N ARG A 68 8.89 -0.21 8.93
CA ARG A 68 8.74 0.80 9.99
C ARG A 68 9.85 0.77 11.03
N LYS A 69 10.27 -0.43 11.46
CA LYS A 69 11.32 -0.57 12.47
C LYS A 69 12.65 0.04 12.01
N TYR A 70 12.97 -0.07 10.72
CA TYR A 70 14.18 0.50 10.13
C TYR A 70 14.09 2.02 10.09
N PHE A 71 12.94 2.56 9.71
CA PHE A 71 12.70 4.01 9.77
C PHE A 71 12.82 4.53 11.20
N PHE A 72 12.19 3.88 12.19
CA PHE A 72 12.23 4.31 13.60
C PHE A 72 13.65 4.31 14.15
N ASN A 73 14.39 3.21 13.92
CA ASN A 73 15.78 3.08 14.37
C ASN A 73 16.67 4.16 13.75
N LYS A 74 16.59 4.37 12.43
CA LYS A 74 17.42 5.36 11.74
C LYS A 74 17.08 6.79 12.14
N PHE A 75 15.81 7.08 12.39
CA PHE A 75 15.40 8.39 12.87
C PHE A 75 15.98 8.66 14.26
N LEU A 76 15.81 7.71 15.20
CA LEU A 76 16.30 7.87 16.57
C LEU A 76 17.82 7.92 16.64
N GLU A 77 18.52 7.07 15.88
CA GLU A 77 19.97 7.12 15.73
C GLU A 77 20.44 8.51 15.28
N ARG A 78 19.72 9.12 14.33
CA ARG A 78 20.05 10.45 13.80
C ARG A 78 19.93 11.55 14.85
N ILE A 79 18.92 11.49 15.72
CA ILE A 79 18.68 12.50 16.76
C ILE A 79 19.32 12.14 18.11
N GLY A 80 19.93 10.96 18.25
CA GLY A 80 20.46 10.45 19.51
C GLY A 80 19.39 10.01 20.53
N GLY A 81 18.20 9.65 20.05
CA GLY A 81 17.04 9.28 20.88
C GLY A 81 16.97 7.79 21.22
N LYS A 82 15.94 7.40 21.97
CA LYS A 82 15.67 6.01 22.37
C LYS A 82 14.33 5.51 21.85
N LEU A 83 14.26 4.24 21.48
CA LEU A 83 13.04 3.58 21.00
C LEU A 83 12.16 3.15 22.17
N ASP A 84 11.68 4.12 22.94
CA ASP A 84 10.73 3.94 24.04
C ASP A 84 9.68 5.06 23.98
N GLU A 85 8.40 4.70 24.06
CA GLU A 85 7.30 5.67 24.08
C GLU A 85 7.36 6.58 25.32
N LYS A 86 7.94 6.11 26.43
CA LYS A 86 8.12 6.92 27.65
C LYS A 86 9.13 8.05 27.44
N GLU A 87 10.10 7.86 26.54
CA GLU A 87 11.12 8.85 26.19
C GLU A 87 10.64 9.84 25.13
N ALA A 88 9.37 9.79 24.71
CA ALA A 88 8.85 10.59 23.60
C ALA A 88 9.08 12.11 23.78
N LYS A 89 8.89 12.63 25.00
CA LYS A 89 9.16 14.05 25.31
C LYS A 89 10.65 14.40 25.16
N ASN A 90 11.53 13.54 25.67
CA ASN A 90 12.97 13.71 25.59
C ASN A 90 13.46 13.62 24.13
N ASN A 91 12.97 12.63 23.37
CA ASN A 91 13.23 12.52 21.94
C ASN A 91 12.79 13.77 21.17
N PHE A 92 11.67 14.39 21.53
CA PHE A 92 11.22 15.64 20.92
C PHE A 92 12.13 16.83 21.26
N GLU A 93 12.63 16.91 22.49
CA GLU A 93 13.64 17.91 22.86
C GLU A 93 14.96 17.72 22.10
N LEU A 94 15.40 16.48 21.91
CA LEU A 94 16.57 16.15 21.10
C LEU A 94 16.36 16.58 19.64
N LEU A 95 15.17 16.32 19.08
CA LEU A 95 14.82 16.77 17.73
C LEU A 95 14.85 18.31 17.63
N ARG A 96 14.37 19.04 18.64
CA ARG A 96 14.43 20.52 18.67
C ARG A 96 15.86 21.05 18.73
N LYS A 97 16.75 20.34 19.40
CA LYS A 97 18.18 20.68 19.52
C LYS A 97 19.02 20.17 18.36
N TYR A 98 18.45 19.35 17.47
CA TYR A 98 19.15 18.79 16.34
C TYR A 98 19.61 19.89 15.39
N LYS A 99 20.90 19.84 15.04
CA LYS A 99 21.52 20.68 14.02
C LYS A 99 21.83 19.83 12.81
N SER A 100 21.38 20.30 11.65
CA SER A 100 21.77 19.72 10.36
C SER A 100 23.28 19.88 10.14
N ALA A 101 23.82 19.18 9.15
CA ALA A 101 25.23 19.29 8.76
C ALA A 101 25.64 20.75 8.44
N ASP A 102 24.69 21.54 7.93
CA ASP A 102 24.88 22.96 7.62
C ASP A 102 24.71 23.89 8.85
N GLY A 103 24.60 23.32 10.05
CA GLY A 103 24.44 24.04 11.32
C GLY A 103 23.05 24.62 11.58
N THR A 104 22.10 24.42 10.66
CA THR A 104 20.71 24.90 10.77
C THR A 104 19.86 23.99 11.64
N ASN A 105 18.97 24.60 12.43
CA ASN A 105 17.97 23.86 13.21
C ASN A 105 16.81 23.42 12.32
N LEU A 106 16.14 22.34 12.70
CA LEU A 106 14.90 21.92 12.05
C LEU A 106 13.78 22.93 12.32
N ILE A 107 12.99 23.20 11.29
CA ILE A 107 11.85 24.11 11.38
C ILE A 107 10.63 23.27 11.79
N LEU A 108 10.28 23.30 13.08
CA LEU A 108 9.22 22.46 13.65
C LEU A 108 7.91 23.22 13.94
N GLU A 109 7.95 24.55 13.99
CA GLU A 109 6.77 25.40 14.24
C GLU A 109 6.34 26.09 12.94
N ILE A 110 5.38 25.48 12.24
CA ILE A 110 4.98 25.93 10.91
C ILE A 110 3.47 26.17 10.86
N LYS A 111 3.08 27.41 10.60
CA LYS A 111 1.68 27.74 10.29
C LYS A 111 1.35 27.61 8.80
N ARG A 112 2.33 27.81 7.90
CA ARG A 112 2.12 27.88 6.43
C ARG A 112 3.31 27.29 5.67
N VAL A 113 3.03 26.64 4.54
CA VAL A 113 4.04 26.28 3.53
C VAL A 113 3.81 27.18 2.33
N GLU A 114 4.87 27.83 1.89
CA GLU A 114 4.86 28.80 0.81
C GLU A 114 5.59 28.23 -0.40
N GLU A 115 5.01 28.39 -1.58
CA GLU A 115 5.66 28.10 -2.85
C GLU A 115 6.08 29.38 -3.54
N LYS A 116 7.28 29.39 -4.12
CA LYS A 116 7.67 30.44 -5.04
C LYS A 116 6.99 30.18 -6.38
N ILE A 117 6.13 31.10 -6.80
CA ILE A 117 5.59 31.13 -8.14
C ILE A 117 6.24 32.26 -8.93
N ILE A 118 6.36 32.03 -10.23
CA ILE A 118 6.85 33.01 -11.20
C ILE A 118 5.65 33.83 -11.63
N ILE A 119 5.74 35.15 -11.51
CA ILE A 119 4.71 36.09 -11.98
C ILE A 119 5.39 37.06 -12.94
N ASP A 120 4.73 37.37 -14.05
CA ASP A 120 5.17 38.34 -15.07
C ASP A 120 6.47 38.00 -15.80
N GLU A 121 6.68 36.73 -16.17
CA GLU A 121 7.70 36.38 -17.16
C GLU A 121 7.11 36.10 -18.55
N ASN A 122 7.75 36.69 -19.56
CA ASN A 122 7.39 36.52 -20.96
C ASN A 122 8.16 35.31 -21.51
N ILE A 123 7.50 34.15 -21.55
CA ILE A 123 8.07 32.93 -22.13
C ILE A 123 8.03 33.08 -23.64
N GLN A 124 9.17 33.39 -24.25
CA GLN A 124 9.25 33.69 -25.68
C GLN A 124 9.21 32.43 -26.55
N ASP A 125 9.59 31.26 -26.02
CA ASP A 125 9.57 30.01 -26.77
C ASP A 125 9.14 28.83 -25.90
N ILE A 126 7.97 28.27 -26.19
CA ILE A 126 7.36 27.15 -25.42
C ILE A 126 7.98 25.80 -25.84
N ASP A 127 8.60 25.73 -27.02
CA ASP A 127 9.11 24.49 -27.61
C ASP A 127 10.59 24.19 -27.25
N GLU A 128 11.29 25.11 -26.58
CA GLU A 128 12.65 24.87 -26.07
C GLU A 128 12.63 24.24 -24.67
N GLU A 129 12.90 22.94 -24.59
CA GLU A 129 12.85 22.12 -23.36
C GLU A 129 13.73 22.60 -22.17
N ASN A 130 14.60 23.60 -22.33
CA ASN A 130 15.52 24.06 -21.29
C ASN A 130 15.76 25.57 -21.29
N GLN A 131 14.72 26.39 -21.41
CA GLN A 131 14.89 27.81 -21.08
C GLN A 131 15.11 27.96 -19.57
N ASN A 132 16.27 28.54 -19.19
CA ASN A 132 16.51 29.00 -17.82
C ASN A 132 15.61 30.21 -17.55
N ILE A 133 14.37 29.93 -17.16
CA ILE A 133 13.39 30.93 -16.75
C ILE A 133 13.98 31.70 -15.54
N LYS A 134 14.30 32.98 -15.73
CA LYS A 134 14.94 33.86 -14.75
C LYS A 134 13.92 34.87 -14.25
N ALA A 135 13.04 34.40 -13.36
CA ALA A 135 12.00 35.23 -12.77
C ALA A 135 12.57 36.42 -12.01
N ASP A 136 12.36 37.63 -12.53
CA ASP A 136 12.67 38.90 -11.88
C ASP A 136 11.79 39.13 -10.63
N ILE A 137 10.60 38.52 -10.57
CA ILE A 137 9.67 38.63 -9.45
C ILE A 137 9.19 37.22 -9.03
N GLN A 138 9.69 36.73 -7.90
CA GLN A 138 9.20 35.50 -7.26
C GLN A 138 8.26 35.86 -6.12
N ASN A 139 6.96 35.61 -6.28
CA ASN A 139 5.99 35.77 -5.22
C ASN A 139 5.74 34.45 -4.48
N LYS A 140 5.50 34.53 -3.18
CA LYS A 140 5.24 33.36 -2.33
C LYS A 140 3.75 33.17 -2.14
N VAL A 141 3.20 32.07 -2.67
CA VAL A 141 1.78 31.73 -2.49
C VAL A 141 1.63 30.62 -1.47
N LYS A 142 0.60 30.76 -0.62
CA LYS A 142 0.22 29.73 0.34
C LYS A 142 -0.33 28.52 -0.41
N MET A 143 0.28 27.35 -0.22
CA MET A 143 -0.25 26.11 -0.76
C MET A 143 -1.60 25.77 -0.14
N SER A 144 -2.51 25.25 -0.96
CA SER A 144 -3.73 24.59 -0.50
C SER A 144 -3.40 23.26 0.20
N ASP A 145 -4.34 22.74 0.98
CA ASP A 145 -4.12 21.52 1.76
C ASP A 145 -3.96 20.28 0.83
N GLU A 146 -4.66 20.27 -0.31
CA GLU A 146 -4.52 19.24 -1.34
C GLU A 146 -3.16 19.27 -2.05
N GLU A 147 -2.59 20.47 -2.27
CA GLU A 147 -1.25 20.61 -2.84
C GLU A 147 -0.18 20.14 -1.88
N VAL A 148 -0.32 20.42 -0.58
CA VAL A 148 0.57 19.92 0.47
C VAL A 148 0.59 18.39 0.45
N GLU A 149 -0.58 17.75 0.38
CA GLU A 149 -0.66 16.29 0.33
C GLU A 149 -0.05 15.72 -0.95
N ARG A 150 -0.37 16.29 -2.13
CA ARG A 150 0.22 15.86 -3.40
C ARG A 150 1.74 15.95 -3.38
N LYS A 151 2.30 17.07 -2.89
CA LYS A 151 3.75 17.26 -2.77
C LYS A 151 4.39 16.28 -1.81
N LEU A 152 3.75 15.98 -0.68
CA LEU A 152 4.25 14.95 0.22
C LEU A 152 4.28 13.60 -0.48
N ILE A 153 3.21 13.21 -1.17
CA ILE A 153 3.14 11.94 -1.90
C ILE A 153 4.26 11.86 -2.94
N ASP A 154 4.47 12.92 -3.71
CA ASP A 154 5.54 12.96 -4.72
C ASP A 154 6.94 12.90 -4.11
N PHE A 155 7.15 13.61 -2.99
CA PHE A 155 8.39 13.51 -2.21
C PHE A 155 8.65 12.07 -1.73
N LEU A 156 7.64 11.39 -1.20
CA LEU A 156 7.79 10.01 -0.72
C LEU A 156 8.01 9.03 -1.87
N LYS A 157 7.30 9.19 -3.00
CA LYS A 157 7.49 8.37 -4.22
C LYS A 157 8.91 8.51 -4.78
N LYS A 158 9.47 9.72 -4.79
CA LYS A 158 10.86 9.97 -5.22
C LYS A 158 11.86 9.24 -4.33
N ASN A 159 11.55 9.07 -3.04
CA ASN A 159 12.43 8.47 -2.05
C ASN A 159 12.19 6.98 -1.78
N CYS A 160 11.41 6.25 -2.61
CA CYS A 160 11.17 4.80 -2.41
C CYS A 160 12.35 3.89 -2.81
N GLY A 161 13.45 4.43 -3.35
CA GLY A 161 14.61 3.64 -3.77
C GLY A 161 14.27 2.62 -4.86
N GLU A 162 14.71 1.36 -4.68
CA GLU A 162 14.46 0.25 -5.62
C GLU A 162 13.06 -0.39 -5.50
N PHE A 163 12.26 0.04 -4.51
CA PHE A 163 10.93 -0.51 -4.26
C PHE A 163 9.87 0.16 -5.13
N GLN A 164 8.74 -0.54 -5.31
CA GLN A 164 7.68 -0.09 -6.21
C GLN A 164 7.00 1.19 -5.68
N LYS A 165 7.29 2.33 -6.31
CA LYS A 165 6.88 3.68 -5.86
C LYS A 165 5.37 3.80 -5.57
N ALA A 166 4.52 3.31 -6.46
CA ALA A 166 3.06 3.48 -6.37
C ALA A 166 2.40 2.77 -5.18
N ARG A 167 3.06 1.79 -4.56
CA ARG A 167 2.54 1.02 -3.41
C ARG A 167 3.36 1.24 -2.15
N SER A 168 4.64 1.57 -2.29
CA SER A 168 5.59 1.68 -1.18
C SER A 168 5.51 3.03 -0.45
N TYR A 169 5.14 4.12 -1.14
CA TYR A 169 5.12 5.47 -0.54
C TYR A 169 4.19 5.54 0.69
N GLU A 170 3.08 4.80 0.67
CA GLU A 170 2.11 4.78 1.76
C GLU A 170 2.70 4.16 3.03
N LYS A 171 3.58 3.15 2.89
CA LYS A 171 4.24 2.55 4.05
C LYS A 171 5.23 3.51 4.70
N ILE A 172 5.90 4.35 3.90
CA ILE A 172 6.76 5.41 4.42
C ILE A 172 5.91 6.48 5.13
N LYS A 173 4.79 6.91 4.52
CA LYS A 173 3.84 7.87 5.11
C LYS A 173 3.35 7.38 6.48
N VAL A 174 2.91 6.12 6.55
CA VAL A 174 2.45 5.50 7.80
C VAL A 174 3.58 5.38 8.82
N ALA A 175 4.81 5.04 8.40
CA ALA A 175 5.96 4.99 9.29
C ALA A 175 6.22 6.37 9.92
N ILE A 176 6.24 7.44 9.13
CA ILE A 176 6.44 8.80 9.63
C ILE A 176 5.35 9.15 10.66
N TYR A 177 4.08 8.95 10.33
CA TYR A 177 2.98 9.30 11.25
C TYR A 177 3.05 8.52 12.56
N GLN A 178 3.25 7.22 12.50
CA GLN A 178 3.36 6.40 13.71
C GLN A 178 4.58 6.76 14.55
N PHE A 179 5.69 7.13 13.91
CA PHE A 179 6.89 7.52 14.62
C PHE A 179 6.66 8.82 15.40
N LEU A 180 6.15 9.86 14.73
CA LEU A 180 5.90 11.16 15.37
C LEU A 180 4.87 11.04 16.50
N ASP A 181 3.81 10.27 16.28
CA ASP A 181 2.79 9.95 17.29
C ASP A 181 3.42 9.30 18.53
N ARG A 182 4.05 8.13 18.35
CA ARG A 182 4.47 7.27 19.48
C ARG A 182 5.78 7.70 20.15
N TYR A 183 6.76 8.12 19.36
CA TYR A 183 8.13 8.34 19.82
C TYR A 183 8.52 9.81 19.89
N LEU A 184 7.65 10.73 19.46
CA LEU A 184 7.81 12.17 19.67
C LEU A 184 6.60 12.82 20.37
N GLY A 185 5.59 12.04 20.74
CA GLY A 185 4.45 12.51 21.54
C GLY A 185 3.48 13.39 20.76
N MET A 186 3.46 13.29 19.43
CA MET A 186 2.62 14.11 18.55
C MET A 186 1.27 13.45 18.25
N LYS A 187 0.62 12.85 19.26
CA LYS A 187 -0.64 12.09 19.13
C LYS A 187 -1.80 12.90 18.55
N ASP A 188 -1.99 14.12 19.08
CA ASP A 188 -3.14 14.97 18.76
C ASP A 188 -2.79 16.06 17.72
N VAL A 189 -1.67 15.88 17.01
CA VAL A 189 -1.23 16.82 15.99
C VAL A 189 -1.90 16.51 14.66
N ASP A 190 -2.46 17.54 14.04
CA ASP A 190 -3.08 17.43 12.71
C ASP A 190 -2.09 16.84 11.70
N LYS A 191 -2.56 15.85 10.92
CA LYS A 191 -1.76 15.21 9.86
C LYS A 191 -1.23 16.25 8.91
N LEU A 192 -2.04 17.24 8.52
CA LEU A 192 -1.62 18.30 7.60
C LEU A 192 -0.42 19.08 8.14
N PHE A 193 -0.37 19.37 9.45
CA PHE A 193 0.78 20.00 10.08
C PHE A 193 2.03 19.12 9.96
N ILE A 194 1.90 17.82 10.21
CA ILE A 194 3.01 16.87 10.03
C ILE A 194 3.53 16.90 8.58
N GLN A 195 2.64 16.92 7.58
CA GLN A 195 3.05 16.98 6.17
C GLN A 195 3.88 18.24 5.88
N LYS A 196 3.46 19.39 6.43
CA LYS A 196 4.17 20.67 6.30
C LYS A 196 5.56 20.61 6.94
N VAL A 197 5.68 20.02 8.12
CA VAL A 197 6.99 19.81 8.80
C VAL A 197 7.91 18.94 7.94
N VAL A 198 7.41 17.86 7.36
CA VAL A 198 8.21 16.97 6.50
C VAL A 198 8.67 17.71 5.23
N LEU A 199 7.79 18.49 4.60
CA LEU A 199 8.09 19.21 3.36
C LEU A 199 9.08 20.37 3.53
N ILE A 200 9.10 21.05 4.67
CA ILE A 200 10.10 22.10 4.92
C ILE A 200 11.46 21.49 5.28
N ASN A 201 11.46 20.35 5.96
CA ASN A 201 12.69 19.66 6.38
C ASN A 201 13.03 18.50 5.43
N GLN A 202 12.78 18.65 4.12
CA GLN A 202 12.92 17.58 3.13
C GLN A 202 14.28 16.89 3.17
N GLY A 203 15.38 17.64 3.26
CA GLY A 203 16.73 17.07 3.30
C GLY A 203 16.95 16.13 4.49
N PHE A 204 16.47 16.50 5.67
CA PHE A 204 16.57 15.67 6.88
C PHE A 204 15.77 14.37 6.73
N PHE A 205 14.50 14.46 6.33
CA PHE A 205 13.65 13.29 6.15
C PHE A 205 14.14 12.40 4.99
N GLN A 206 14.61 13.01 3.90
CA GLN A 206 15.15 12.29 2.75
C GLN A 206 16.32 11.40 3.15
N ASN A 207 17.27 11.92 3.92
CA ASN A 207 18.42 11.14 4.37
C ASN A 207 17.99 9.94 5.23
N ILE A 208 17.08 10.15 6.17
CA ILE A 208 16.57 9.06 7.03
C ILE A 208 15.81 8.01 6.21
N ILE A 209 14.96 8.45 5.28
CA ILE A 209 14.20 7.54 4.40
C ILE A 209 15.17 6.73 3.54
N GLN A 210 16.16 7.36 2.93
CA GLN A 210 17.14 6.66 2.09
C GLN A 210 17.98 5.65 2.88
N ASP A 211 18.47 6.03 4.06
CA ASP A 211 19.28 5.15 4.91
C ASP A 211 18.47 3.95 5.42
N SER A 212 17.23 4.20 5.87
CA SER A 212 16.33 3.14 6.34
C SER A 212 15.92 2.18 5.21
N ILE A 213 15.72 2.68 3.99
CA ILE A 213 15.42 1.85 2.81
C ILE A 213 16.62 1.01 2.41
N LYS A 214 17.83 1.59 2.40
CA LYS A 214 19.06 0.83 2.14
C LYS A 214 19.27 -0.28 3.16
N GLU A 215 19.01 -0.01 4.44
CA GLU A 215 19.11 -1.03 5.48
C GLU A 215 18.04 -2.11 5.31
N TYR A 216 16.78 -1.72 5.08
CA TYR A 216 15.68 -2.66 4.83
C TYR A 216 15.96 -3.58 3.63
N ALA A 217 16.50 -3.03 2.55
CA ALA A 217 16.87 -3.78 1.35
C ALA A 217 17.89 -4.89 1.61
N LYS A 218 18.84 -4.70 2.54
CA LYS A 218 19.82 -5.74 2.91
C LYS A 218 19.18 -6.98 3.54
N PHE A 219 18.12 -6.77 4.32
CA PHE A 219 17.42 -7.85 5.04
C PHE A 219 16.27 -8.44 4.23
N ARG A 220 15.81 -7.74 3.21
CA ARG A 220 14.84 -8.30 2.28
C ARG A 220 15.58 -9.23 1.32
N SER A 221 15.57 -10.52 1.61
CA SER A 221 15.84 -11.53 0.58
C SER A 221 14.87 -11.27 -0.56
N LYS A 222 15.38 -11.07 -1.79
CA LYS A 222 14.54 -11.19 -2.99
C LYS A 222 13.99 -12.61 -2.94
N GLU A 223 12.76 -12.78 -2.46
CA GLU A 223 12.13 -14.09 -2.46
C GLU A 223 12.10 -14.55 -3.92
N GLU A 224 12.81 -15.63 -4.21
CA GLU A 224 12.73 -16.26 -5.53
C GLU A 224 11.26 -16.59 -5.79
N LYS A 225 10.85 -16.54 -7.06
CA LYS A 225 9.47 -16.87 -7.46
C LYS A 225 9.12 -18.24 -6.89
N GLN A 226 8.28 -18.27 -5.85
CA GLN A 226 7.86 -19.52 -5.24
C GLN A 226 6.78 -20.15 -6.12
N TYR A 227 6.97 -21.42 -6.45
CA TYR A 227 5.98 -22.20 -7.18
C TYR A 227 5.22 -23.08 -6.19
N LYS A 228 3.89 -23.04 -6.26
CA LYS A 228 3.04 -24.00 -5.58
C LYS A 228 2.73 -25.14 -6.53
N GLU A 229 3.36 -26.30 -6.29
CA GLU A 229 2.99 -27.52 -7.00
C GLU A 229 1.76 -28.17 -6.34
N ILE A 230 0.76 -28.48 -7.15
CA ILE A 230 -0.36 -29.35 -6.77
C ILE A 230 -0.23 -30.60 -7.64
N PRO A 231 0.40 -31.69 -7.14
CA PRO A 231 0.73 -32.85 -7.95
C PRO A 231 -0.51 -33.59 -8.45
N ASN A 232 -1.59 -33.59 -7.66
CA ASN A 232 -2.82 -34.33 -7.93
C ASN A 232 -4.02 -33.37 -8.02
N TRP A 233 -3.93 -32.34 -8.87
CA TRP A 233 -5.11 -31.51 -9.13
C TRP A 233 -6.09 -32.27 -10.03
N ASN A 234 -7.36 -32.25 -9.68
CA ASN A 234 -8.42 -32.94 -10.42
C ASN A 234 -9.66 -32.03 -10.44
N VAL A 235 -10.55 -32.23 -11.41
CA VAL A 235 -11.80 -31.47 -11.52
C VAL A 235 -12.65 -31.78 -10.27
N PRO A 236 -13.14 -30.75 -9.54
CA PRO A 236 -13.93 -30.98 -8.33
C PRO A 236 -15.24 -31.70 -8.63
N ASP A 237 -15.75 -32.47 -7.68
CA ASP A 237 -17.04 -33.17 -7.82
C ASP A 237 -18.21 -32.18 -8.01
N LYS A 238 -18.11 -31.02 -7.36
CA LYS A 238 -19.16 -30.00 -7.32
C LYS A 238 -18.51 -28.62 -7.24
N ASP A 239 -18.97 -27.70 -8.09
CA ASP A 239 -18.56 -26.30 -8.04
C ASP A 239 -19.79 -25.39 -7.97
N TYR A 240 -19.58 -24.17 -7.49
CA TYR A 240 -20.63 -23.20 -7.22
C TYR A 240 -20.31 -21.85 -7.86
N TYR A 241 -21.32 -21.28 -8.50
CA TYR A 241 -21.24 -20.06 -9.30
C TYR A 241 -22.23 -19.01 -8.79
N PRO A 242 -21.89 -17.72 -8.93
CA PRO A 242 -22.80 -16.63 -8.58
C PRO A 242 -24.03 -16.60 -9.50
N LYS A 243 -25.07 -15.87 -9.07
CA LYS A 243 -26.35 -15.80 -9.79
C LYS A 243 -26.20 -15.22 -11.20
N ASN A 244 -25.26 -14.29 -11.40
CA ASN A 244 -24.95 -13.64 -12.68
C ASN A 244 -24.18 -14.53 -13.67
N ALA A 245 -23.80 -15.77 -13.31
CA ALA A 245 -23.18 -16.68 -14.25
C ALA A 245 -24.19 -17.20 -15.28
N ASP A 246 -23.88 -17.15 -16.57
CA ASP A 246 -24.76 -17.65 -17.61
C ASP A 246 -24.64 -19.16 -17.76
N GLU A 247 -25.78 -19.84 -17.90
CA GLU A 247 -25.79 -21.24 -18.28
C GLU A 247 -25.56 -21.35 -19.79
N LYS A 248 -24.57 -22.15 -20.19
CA LYS A 248 -24.23 -22.40 -21.59
C LYS A 248 -24.25 -23.89 -21.88
N ASN A 249 -24.52 -24.24 -23.14
CA ASN A 249 -24.47 -25.63 -23.58
C ASN A 249 -23.16 -25.88 -24.34
N TYR A 250 -22.21 -26.54 -23.68
CA TYR A 250 -20.96 -26.98 -24.28
C TYR A 250 -20.87 -28.51 -24.27
N LYS A 251 -20.69 -29.11 -25.46
CA LYS A 251 -20.58 -30.57 -25.61
C LYS A 251 -19.40 -31.17 -24.83
N ASN A 252 -18.29 -30.46 -24.73
CA ASN A 252 -17.03 -30.96 -24.16
C ASN A 252 -16.77 -30.49 -22.72
N CYS A 253 -17.80 -30.05 -21.98
CA CYS A 253 -17.65 -29.73 -20.57
C CYS A 253 -17.99 -30.94 -19.70
N ILE A 254 -17.16 -31.19 -18.67
CA ILE A 254 -17.37 -32.27 -17.70
C ILE A 254 -18.26 -31.85 -16.52
N MET A 255 -18.46 -30.54 -16.31
CA MET A 255 -19.32 -29.98 -15.28
C MET A 255 -20.69 -29.67 -15.87
N GLU A 256 -21.76 -30.12 -15.23
CA GLU A 256 -23.15 -29.87 -15.66
C GLU A 256 -24.03 -29.36 -14.50
N PRO A 257 -24.85 -28.31 -14.72
CA PRO A 257 -24.86 -27.43 -15.90
C PRO A 257 -23.57 -26.61 -16.06
N VAL A 258 -23.28 -26.12 -17.27
CA VAL A 258 -22.08 -25.30 -17.50
C VAL A 258 -22.39 -23.83 -17.22
N TYR A 259 -21.68 -23.25 -16.26
CA TYR A 259 -21.80 -21.84 -15.93
C TYR A 259 -20.56 -21.06 -16.36
N VAL A 260 -20.77 -19.91 -16.99
CA VAL A 260 -19.69 -19.00 -17.44
C VAL A 260 -19.93 -17.61 -16.86
N LEU A 261 -18.92 -17.05 -16.22
CA LEU A 261 -18.96 -15.66 -15.74
C LEU A 261 -18.85 -14.70 -16.92
N GLN A 262 -19.77 -13.73 -17.01
CA GLN A 262 -19.58 -12.58 -17.89
C GLN A 262 -18.40 -11.75 -17.37
N LYS A 263 -17.53 -11.30 -18.27
CA LYS A 263 -16.41 -10.40 -17.96
C LYS A 263 -16.85 -8.96 -18.00
#